data_AF-A0A2G2ZRM8-F1
#
_entry.id   AF-A0A2G2ZRM8-F1
#
_cell.length_a   1.000
_cell.length_b   1.000
_cell.length_c   1.000
_cell.angle_alpha   90.00
_cell.angle_beta   90.00
_cell.angle_gamma   90.00
#
_symmetry.space_group_name_H-M   'P 1'
#
loop_
_entity.id
_entity.type
_entity.pdbx_description
1 polymer ?
#
loop_
_entity_poly.entity_id
_entity_poly.type
_entity_poly.pdbx_seq_one_letter_code
_entity_poly.pdbx_strand_id
1 'polypeptide(L)'
;MGRGMKIGMVNMEDEDVSEWRVHGQIITVHFQKVSELLEWDDLFPGQIDEDLEQKDDRQIGAEIPMPPFYSYSYTDIIVVKLPCKYPQEGWKRDVFRLQVHLVAANLAVKRKKGKNGKMKLIFLSKCMPMMEIFRCKELKKREGDWWYYEPNMAKLAQKASLPIGSFKLSLSLREIEMNKVFDISNSKSREAYATVLHSSAQYVCGAITLAQSLLRTGTSRDLVLLLDNTISKPKRDTLIKAGWKLRFIKRIRNTRAEKNMYNKYNYSKFRLWQLTDYDKVVFIDADIIVLRNIDILFQFPQLSATG
;
A
#
# COMPACT_ATOMS: atom_id res chain seq x y z
N MET A 1 4.17 -27.55 -20.92
CA MET A 1 2.92 -27.52 -20.12
C MET A 1 2.42 -28.95 -19.98
N GLY A 2 1.82 -29.34 -18.84
CA GLY A 2 1.22 -30.67 -18.67
C GLY A 2 -0.12 -30.76 -19.42
N ARG A 3 -0.55 -31.97 -19.83
CA ARG A 3 -1.87 -32.16 -20.47
C ARG A 3 -2.99 -31.94 -19.44
N GLY A 4 -4.03 -31.19 -19.83
CA GLY A 4 -5.24 -31.00 -19.02
C GLY A 4 -5.22 -29.81 -18.05
N MET A 5 -4.35 -28.83 -18.28
CA MET A 5 -4.28 -27.63 -17.43
C MET A 5 -5.47 -26.68 -17.67
N LYS A 6 -5.89 -25.94 -16.65
CA LYS A 6 -6.86 -24.85 -16.80
C LYS A 6 -6.14 -23.51 -16.86
N ILE A 7 -6.26 -22.81 -18.00
CA ILE A 7 -5.55 -21.57 -18.28
C ILE A 7 -6.55 -20.41 -18.23
N GLY A 8 -6.44 -19.56 -17.21
CA GLY A 8 -7.21 -18.32 -17.13
C GLY A 8 -6.55 -17.22 -17.95
N MET A 9 -7.26 -16.62 -18.89
CA MET A 9 -6.74 -15.57 -19.76
C MET A 9 -7.38 -14.23 -19.45
N VAL A 10 -6.55 -13.20 -19.28
CA VAL A 10 -6.98 -11.83 -18.95
C VAL A 10 -6.42 -10.86 -19.99
N ASN A 11 -7.29 -10.12 -20.67
CA ASN A 11 -6.93 -9.08 -21.65
C ASN A 11 -6.08 -9.62 -22.83
N MET A 12 -6.44 -10.80 -23.35
CA MET A 12 -5.70 -11.53 -24.39
C MET A 12 -6.54 -11.70 -25.68
N GLU A 13 -7.61 -10.90 -25.85
CA GLU A 13 -8.58 -11.06 -26.94
C GLU A 13 -7.95 -10.88 -28.34
N ASP A 14 -6.89 -10.08 -28.44
CA ASP A 14 -6.19 -9.79 -29.70
C ASP A 14 -5.05 -10.77 -30.02
N GLU A 15 -4.83 -11.80 -29.19
CA GLU A 15 -3.73 -12.75 -29.37
C GLU A 15 -4.24 -14.08 -29.90
N ASP A 16 -3.56 -14.66 -30.90
CA ASP A 16 -3.85 -16.01 -31.35
C ASP A 16 -3.28 -17.03 -30.35
N VAL A 17 -4.19 -17.68 -29.62
CA VAL A 17 -3.88 -18.72 -28.62
C VAL A 17 -4.45 -20.08 -28.99
N SER A 18 -4.81 -20.27 -30.27
CA SER A 18 -5.45 -21.50 -30.76
C SER A 18 -4.61 -22.74 -30.45
N GLU A 19 -3.28 -22.62 -30.54
CA GLU A 19 -2.33 -23.70 -30.23
C GLU A 19 -2.37 -24.13 -28.77
N TRP A 20 -2.75 -23.27 -27.82
CA TRP A 20 -2.70 -23.60 -26.39
C TRP A 20 -3.79 -24.58 -25.97
N ARG A 21 -4.83 -24.74 -26.79
CA ARG A 21 -5.91 -25.72 -26.56
C ARG A 21 -5.38 -27.15 -26.48
N VAL A 22 -4.25 -27.45 -27.12
CA VAL A 22 -3.60 -28.78 -27.02
C VAL A 22 -3.01 -29.05 -25.63
N HIS A 23 -2.73 -27.99 -24.85
CA HIS A 23 -2.16 -28.09 -23.52
C HIS A 23 -3.22 -28.06 -22.42
N GLY A 24 -4.39 -27.48 -22.68
CA GLY A 24 -5.39 -27.32 -21.64
C GLY A 24 -6.69 -26.61 -22.04
N GLN A 25 -7.60 -26.53 -21.08
CA GLN A 25 -8.85 -25.78 -21.19
C GLN A 25 -8.57 -24.29 -20.98
N ILE A 26 -8.98 -23.47 -21.94
CA ILE A 26 -8.88 -22.02 -21.87
C ILE A 26 -10.14 -21.44 -21.21
N ILE A 27 -9.95 -20.53 -20.26
CA ILE A 27 -11.01 -19.79 -19.57
C ILE A 27 -10.73 -18.31 -19.78
N THR A 28 -11.46 -17.69 -20.70
CA THR A 28 -11.35 -16.24 -20.94
C THR A 28 -12.09 -15.46 -19.86
N VAL A 29 -11.40 -14.48 -19.26
CA VAL A 29 -11.95 -13.62 -18.21
C VAL A 29 -12.41 -12.33 -18.84
N HIS A 30 -13.72 -12.19 -18.98
CA HIS A 30 -14.34 -11.00 -19.53
C HIS A 30 -14.63 -9.99 -18.41
N PHE A 31 -14.27 -8.73 -18.66
CA PHE A 31 -14.55 -7.60 -17.77
C PHE A 31 -14.74 -6.32 -18.60
N GLN A 32 -15.55 -5.41 -18.09
CA GLN A 32 -15.70 -4.08 -18.69
C GLN A 32 -14.40 -3.29 -18.51
N LYS A 33 -13.87 -2.71 -19.59
CA LYS A 33 -12.70 -1.83 -19.51
C LYS A 33 -13.08 -0.55 -18.76
N VAL A 34 -12.15 -0.03 -17.96
CA VAL A 34 -12.29 1.27 -17.30
C VAL A 34 -12.49 2.37 -18.33
N SER A 35 -13.28 3.40 -17.99
CA SER A 35 -13.52 4.55 -18.86
C SER A 35 -12.21 5.22 -19.23
N GLU A 36 -12.07 5.64 -20.50
CA GLU A 36 -10.93 6.44 -20.95
C GLU A 36 -10.91 7.84 -20.32
N LEU A 37 -12.05 8.30 -19.79
CA LEU A 37 -12.18 9.56 -19.06
C LEU A 37 -11.70 9.47 -17.61
N LEU A 38 -11.45 8.26 -17.09
CA LEU A 38 -10.96 8.10 -15.71
C LEU A 38 -9.44 8.24 -15.69
N GLU A 39 -8.96 9.30 -15.08
CA GLU A 39 -7.54 9.61 -14.97
C GLU A 39 -6.95 9.08 -13.66
N TRP A 40 -5.61 9.05 -13.61
CA TRP A 40 -4.91 8.60 -12.42
C TRP A 40 -5.21 9.48 -11.20
N ASP A 41 -5.34 10.79 -11.42
CA ASP A 41 -5.53 11.77 -10.36
C ASP A 41 -6.97 11.73 -9.79
N ASP A 42 -7.94 11.18 -10.52
CA ASP A 42 -9.29 10.89 -9.99
C ASP A 42 -9.25 9.79 -8.91
N LEU A 43 -8.32 8.84 -9.04
CA LEU A 43 -8.09 7.78 -8.05
C LEU A 43 -7.12 8.23 -6.97
N PHE A 44 -6.04 8.91 -7.34
CA PHE A 44 -4.93 9.27 -6.46
C PHE A 44 -4.60 10.77 -6.59
N PRO A 45 -5.48 11.66 -6.10
CA PRO A 45 -5.28 13.09 -6.23
C PRO A 45 -4.04 13.54 -5.46
N GLY A 46 -3.41 14.61 -5.94
CA GLY A 46 -2.23 15.21 -5.30
C GLY A 46 -2.54 15.88 -3.95
N GLN A 47 -3.78 16.30 -3.74
CA GLN A 47 -4.32 16.84 -2.50
C GLN A 47 -5.71 16.24 -2.27
N ILE A 48 -6.02 15.91 -1.02
CA ILE A 48 -7.35 15.51 -0.60
C ILE A 48 -7.91 16.71 0.15
N ASP A 49 -9.06 17.23 -0.30
CA ASP A 49 -9.79 18.22 0.46
C ASP A 49 -10.53 17.50 1.59
N GLU A 50 -10.24 17.90 2.83
CA GLU A 50 -10.74 17.25 4.04
C GLU A 50 -11.98 17.94 4.61
N ASP A 51 -12.35 19.09 4.05
CA ASP A 51 -13.59 19.76 4.38
C ASP A 51 -14.76 18.98 3.77
N LEU A 52 -15.24 17.99 4.54
CA LEU A 52 -16.31 17.04 4.21
C LEU A 52 -17.66 17.68 3.81
N GLU A 53 -17.79 19.00 3.89
CA GLU A 53 -19.05 19.74 3.66
C GLU A 53 -19.29 20.11 2.19
N GLN A 54 -18.29 19.99 1.31
CA GLN A 54 -18.41 20.32 -0.12
C GLN A 54 -17.93 19.18 -1.03
N LYS A 55 -18.53 17.99 -0.91
CA LYS A 55 -18.33 16.96 -1.94
C LYS A 55 -19.16 17.32 -3.17
N ASP A 56 -18.50 17.81 -4.22
CA ASP A 56 -19.03 17.73 -5.59
C ASP A 56 -19.27 16.24 -5.90
N ASP A 57 -20.39 15.88 -6.54
CA ASP A 57 -20.79 14.49 -6.83
C ASP A 57 -19.70 13.71 -7.61
N ARG A 58 -18.71 14.41 -8.17
CA ARG A 58 -17.51 13.84 -8.81
C ARG A 58 -16.52 13.18 -7.85
N GLN A 59 -16.58 13.46 -6.55
CA GLN A 59 -15.74 12.83 -5.51
C GLN A 59 -16.38 11.56 -4.91
N ILE A 60 -17.50 11.08 -5.47
CA ILE A 60 -17.98 9.74 -5.20
C ILE A 60 -16.98 8.78 -5.86
N GLY A 61 -16.07 8.24 -5.04
CA GLY A 61 -14.83 7.59 -5.46
C GLY A 61 -14.98 6.70 -6.69
N ALA A 62 -14.32 7.10 -7.77
CA ALA A 62 -14.36 6.40 -9.05
C ALA A 62 -14.04 4.91 -8.87
N GLU A 63 -14.95 4.05 -9.35
CA GLU A 63 -14.80 2.61 -9.22
C GLU A 63 -14.17 2.02 -10.47
N ILE A 64 -13.15 1.17 -10.27
CA ILE A 64 -12.59 0.36 -11.35
C ILE A 64 -13.49 -0.86 -11.53
N PRO A 65 -14.12 -1.07 -12.70
CA PRO A 65 -14.98 -2.22 -12.92
C PRO A 65 -14.20 -3.53 -12.79
N MET A 66 -14.78 -4.51 -12.08
CA MET A 66 -14.17 -5.81 -11.82
C MET A 66 -15.09 -6.94 -12.31
N PRO A 67 -14.54 -8.05 -12.82
CA PRO A 67 -15.35 -9.20 -13.21
C PRO A 67 -15.91 -9.95 -11.99
N PRO A 68 -17.01 -10.70 -12.16
CA PRO A 68 -17.56 -11.54 -11.10
C PRO A 68 -16.67 -12.78 -10.89
N PHE A 69 -15.64 -12.66 -10.05
CA PHE A 69 -14.61 -13.69 -9.85
C PHE A 69 -15.16 -15.07 -9.47
N TYR A 70 -16.32 -15.14 -8.79
CA TYR A 70 -16.97 -16.40 -8.38
C TYR A 70 -17.52 -17.23 -9.53
N SER A 71 -17.80 -16.62 -10.69
CA SER A 71 -18.28 -17.31 -11.88
C SER A 71 -17.21 -18.18 -12.54
N TYR A 72 -15.94 -17.88 -12.31
CA TYR A 72 -14.83 -18.58 -12.93
C TYR A 72 -14.47 -19.86 -12.17
N SER A 73 -14.21 -20.93 -12.93
CA SER A 73 -13.77 -22.21 -12.36
C SER A 73 -12.30 -22.14 -11.90
N TYR A 74 -11.83 -23.21 -11.26
CA TYR A 74 -10.42 -23.37 -10.90
C TYR A 74 -9.50 -23.12 -12.11
N THR A 75 -8.40 -22.37 -11.91
CA THR A 75 -7.36 -22.13 -12.90
C THR A 75 -6.00 -22.57 -12.33
N ASP A 76 -5.19 -23.26 -13.12
CA ASP A 76 -3.82 -23.65 -12.74
C ASP A 76 -2.83 -22.52 -12.99
N ILE A 77 -2.96 -21.87 -14.15
CA ILE A 77 -2.14 -20.75 -14.61
C ILE A 77 -3.06 -19.60 -15.01
N ILE A 78 -2.63 -18.38 -14.72
CA ILE A 78 -3.24 -17.16 -15.25
C ILE A 78 -2.24 -16.49 -16.18
N VAL A 79 -2.67 -16.24 -17.42
CA VAL A 79 -1.90 -15.56 -18.46
C VAL A 79 -2.57 -14.22 -18.74
N VAL A 80 -1.77 -13.15 -18.74
CA VAL A 80 -2.26 -11.77 -18.77
C VAL A 80 -1.47 -10.97 -19.78
N LYS A 81 -2.11 -10.33 -20.75
CA LYS A 81 -1.44 -9.32 -21.58
C LYS A 81 -1.64 -7.96 -20.95
N LEU A 82 -0.54 -7.30 -20.58
CA LEU A 82 -0.59 -6.00 -19.92
C LEU A 82 -0.39 -4.88 -20.94
N PRO A 83 -1.28 -3.86 -20.95
CA PRO A 83 -1.07 -2.68 -21.78
C PRO A 83 0.21 -1.95 -21.33
N CYS A 84 1.00 -1.51 -22.29
CA CYS A 84 2.29 -0.86 -22.05
C CYS A 84 2.46 0.31 -23.01
N LYS A 85 2.42 1.52 -22.47
CA LYS A 85 2.63 2.77 -23.19
C LYS A 85 4.08 3.28 -23.14
N TYR A 86 5.01 2.51 -22.54
CA TYR A 86 6.43 2.91 -22.50
C TYR A 86 6.98 3.15 -23.91
N PRO A 87 7.76 4.23 -24.16
CA PRO A 87 8.35 5.15 -23.19
C PRO A 87 7.56 6.44 -22.90
N GLN A 88 6.27 6.52 -23.27
CA GLN A 88 5.44 7.72 -23.07
C GLN A 88 5.46 8.18 -21.60
N GLU A 89 5.48 9.48 -21.36
CA GLU A 89 5.41 10.04 -20.01
C GLU A 89 4.13 9.56 -19.30
N GLY A 90 4.21 9.32 -17.99
CA GLY A 90 3.06 8.85 -17.22
C GLY A 90 2.65 7.39 -17.45
N TRP A 91 3.33 6.60 -18.30
CA TRP A 91 2.96 5.19 -18.57
C TRP A 91 2.79 4.30 -17.32
N LYS A 92 3.45 4.66 -16.20
CA LYS A 92 3.34 3.96 -14.91
C LYS A 92 2.02 4.23 -14.19
N ARG A 93 1.37 5.33 -14.52
CA ARG A 93 0.11 5.86 -13.96
C ARG A 93 -1.06 5.63 -14.93
N ASP A 94 -1.01 4.56 -15.71
CA ASP A 94 -2.10 4.21 -16.63
C ASP A 94 -3.20 3.41 -15.87
N VAL A 95 -4.43 3.92 -15.87
CA VAL A 95 -5.54 3.35 -15.09
C VAL A 95 -5.99 2.00 -15.66
N PHE A 96 -6.01 1.84 -16.99
CA PHE A 96 -6.34 0.55 -17.60
C PHE A 96 -5.29 -0.51 -17.27
N ARG A 97 -4.00 -0.15 -17.31
CA ARG A 97 -2.92 -1.01 -16.82
C ARG A 97 -3.17 -1.40 -15.37
N LEU A 98 -3.51 -0.47 -14.47
CA LEU A 98 -3.84 -0.78 -13.08
C LEU A 98 -5.00 -1.78 -12.99
N GLN A 99 -6.09 -1.56 -13.72
CA GLN A 99 -7.24 -2.47 -13.77
C GLN A 99 -6.82 -3.90 -14.14
N VAL A 100 -6.06 -4.09 -15.21
CA VAL A 100 -5.64 -5.43 -15.65
C VAL A 100 -4.80 -6.14 -14.57
N HIS A 101 -3.93 -5.42 -13.86
CA HIS A 101 -3.18 -6.00 -12.73
C HIS A 101 -4.10 -6.41 -11.58
N LEU A 102 -5.10 -5.59 -11.26
CA LEU A 102 -6.07 -5.85 -10.19
C LEU A 102 -6.97 -7.04 -10.53
N VAL A 103 -7.42 -7.17 -11.78
CA VAL A 103 -8.16 -8.34 -12.26
C VAL A 103 -7.32 -9.60 -12.10
N ALA A 104 -6.07 -9.59 -12.55
CA ALA A 104 -5.17 -10.73 -12.42
C ALA A 104 -4.91 -11.12 -10.95
N ALA A 105 -4.67 -10.14 -10.07
CA ALA A 105 -4.44 -10.36 -8.65
C ALA A 105 -5.68 -10.93 -7.95
N ASN A 106 -6.85 -10.32 -8.18
CA ASN A 106 -8.11 -10.79 -7.59
C ASN A 106 -8.51 -12.16 -8.11
N LEU A 107 -8.33 -12.45 -9.40
CA LEU A 107 -8.57 -13.76 -9.97
C LEU A 107 -7.68 -14.83 -9.32
N ALA A 108 -6.38 -14.54 -9.16
CA ALA A 108 -5.45 -15.44 -8.50
C ALA A 108 -5.83 -15.74 -7.04
N VAL A 109 -6.33 -14.73 -6.32
CA VAL A 109 -6.72 -14.82 -4.90
C VAL A 109 -8.07 -15.51 -4.71
N LYS A 110 -9.06 -15.14 -5.52
CA LYS A 110 -10.48 -15.56 -5.38
C LYS A 110 -10.80 -16.86 -6.14
N ARG A 111 -9.88 -17.41 -6.93
CA ARG A 111 -10.08 -18.71 -7.59
C ARG A 111 -10.40 -19.81 -6.56
N LYS A 112 -11.21 -20.79 -6.96
CA LYS A 112 -11.41 -22.02 -6.17
C LYS A 112 -10.03 -22.66 -5.92
N LYS A 113 -9.72 -23.10 -4.70
CA LYS A 113 -8.41 -23.71 -4.41
C LYS A 113 -8.37 -25.14 -4.96
N GLY A 114 -7.36 -25.45 -5.78
CA GLY A 114 -7.05 -26.81 -6.21
C GLY A 114 -6.31 -27.60 -5.13
N LYS A 115 -6.16 -28.92 -5.34
CA LYS A 115 -5.69 -29.87 -4.31
C LYS A 115 -4.27 -29.66 -3.80
N ASN A 116 -3.35 -28.92 -4.47
CA ASN A 116 -2.02 -28.55 -3.91
C ASN A 116 -1.14 -27.65 -4.83
N GLY A 117 -1.72 -26.84 -5.72
CA GLY A 117 -0.93 -26.09 -6.71
C GLY A 117 -0.49 -24.68 -6.26
N LYS A 118 0.81 -24.38 -6.31
CA LYS A 118 1.31 -22.99 -6.33
C LYS A 118 0.67 -22.24 -7.51
N MET A 119 0.20 -21.02 -7.30
CA MET A 119 -0.30 -20.16 -8.39
C MET A 119 0.85 -19.77 -9.31
N LYS A 120 0.59 -19.82 -10.62
CA LYS A 120 1.51 -19.35 -11.66
C LYS A 120 0.88 -18.21 -12.44
N LEU A 121 1.53 -17.06 -12.43
CA LEU A 121 1.12 -15.88 -13.18
C LEU A 121 2.12 -15.62 -14.29
N ILE A 122 1.63 -15.45 -15.51
CA ILE A 122 2.44 -15.15 -16.67
C ILE A 122 1.93 -13.84 -17.26
N PHE A 123 2.80 -12.86 -17.40
CA PHE A 123 2.47 -11.57 -18.04
C PHE A 123 3.17 -11.45 -19.38
N LEU A 124 2.44 -11.05 -20.41
CA LEU A 124 2.96 -10.64 -21.72
C LEU A 124 2.95 -9.12 -21.78
N SER A 125 4.13 -8.49 -21.75
CA SER A 125 4.29 -7.04 -21.82
C SER A 125 5.75 -6.62 -21.96
N LYS A 126 6.02 -5.55 -22.73
CA LYS A 126 7.31 -4.83 -22.69
C LYS A 126 7.59 -4.19 -21.32
N CYS A 127 6.52 -3.79 -20.63
CA CYS A 127 6.59 -3.11 -19.33
C CYS A 127 6.54 -4.11 -18.18
N MET A 128 7.47 -3.99 -17.23
CA MET A 128 7.48 -4.80 -16.00
C MET A 128 6.16 -4.66 -15.21
N PRO A 129 5.53 -5.77 -14.77
CA PRO A 129 4.33 -5.73 -13.93
C PRO A 129 4.52 -4.85 -12.69
N MET A 130 3.43 -4.22 -12.21
CA MET A 130 3.45 -3.31 -11.07
C MET A 130 4.00 -4.01 -9.82
N MET A 131 5.11 -3.49 -9.29
CA MET A 131 5.87 -4.08 -8.19
C MET A 131 5.10 -4.01 -6.86
N GLU A 132 4.24 -3.01 -6.77
CA GLU A 132 3.28 -2.74 -5.72
C GLU A 132 2.27 -3.89 -5.58
N ILE A 133 2.03 -4.66 -6.65
CA ILE A 133 1.17 -5.85 -6.65
C ILE A 133 2.04 -7.12 -6.71
N PHE A 134 2.85 -7.29 -7.76
CA PHE A 134 3.67 -8.48 -8.03
C PHE A 134 5.15 -8.20 -7.75
N ARG A 135 5.75 -8.82 -6.71
CA ARG A 135 7.05 -8.37 -6.20
C ARG A 135 8.23 -8.97 -6.94
N CYS A 136 9.39 -8.29 -6.96
CA CYS A 136 10.60 -8.74 -7.66
C CYS A 136 11.03 -10.15 -7.23
N LYS A 137 10.95 -10.44 -5.93
CA LYS A 137 11.34 -11.75 -5.37
C LYS A 137 10.44 -12.92 -5.79
N GLU A 138 9.26 -12.62 -6.35
CA GLU A 138 8.30 -13.60 -6.85
C GLU A 138 8.45 -13.83 -8.35
N LEU A 139 9.22 -12.98 -9.05
CA LEU A 139 9.61 -13.20 -10.44
C LEU A 139 10.59 -14.38 -10.49
N LYS A 140 10.26 -15.38 -11.30
CA LYS A 140 11.04 -16.60 -11.47
C LYS A 140 11.82 -16.63 -12.77
N LYS A 141 11.23 -16.13 -13.86
CA LYS A 141 11.86 -16.09 -15.18
C LYS A 141 11.33 -14.90 -15.98
N ARG A 142 12.18 -14.34 -16.82
CA ARG A 142 11.81 -13.43 -17.90
C ARG A 142 12.37 -13.96 -19.21
N GLU A 143 11.55 -13.97 -20.26
CA GLU A 143 11.94 -14.38 -21.61
C GLU A 143 11.32 -13.42 -22.62
N GLY A 144 12.12 -12.48 -23.14
CA GLY A 144 11.62 -11.35 -23.91
C GLY A 144 10.60 -10.52 -23.12
N ASP A 145 9.38 -10.45 -23.64
CA ASP A 145 8.23 -9.75 -23.05
C ASP A 145 7.40 -10.64 -22.11
N TRP A 146 7.80 -11.89 -21.90
CA TRP A 146 7.15 -12.81 -20.98
C TRP A 146 7.75 -12.73 -19.58
N TRP A 147 6.90 -12.56 -18.57
CA TRP A 147 7.27 -12.49 -17.16
C TRP A 147 6.56 -13.57 -16.36
N TYR A 148 7.31 -14.49 -15.77
CA TYR A 148 6.78 -15.60 -14.99
C TYR A 148 6.91 -15.36 -13.48
N TYR A 149 5.79 -15.33 -12.77
CA TYR A 149 5.70 -15.13 -11.33
C TYR A 149 5.11 -16.35 -10.61
N GLU A 150 5.66 -16.64 -9.44
CA GLU A 150 5.06 -17.53 -8.42
C GLU A 150 4.77 -16.71 -7.15
N PRO A 151 3.59 -16.09 -7.03
CA PRO A 151 3.27 -15.22 -5.90
C PRO A 151 3.08 -16.00 -4.60
N ASN A 152 3.45 -15.37 -3.48
CA ASN A 152 2.99 -15.77 -2.17
C ASN A 152 1.52 -15.35 -2.01
N MET A 153 0.62 -16.33 -1.99
CA MET A 153 -0.82 -16.09 -2.01
C MET A 153 -1.34 -15.32 -0.78
N ALA A 154 -0.75 -15.49 0.39
CA ALA A 154 -1.16 -14.74 1.58
C ALA A 154 -0.86 -13.24 1.42
N LYS A 155 0.33 -12.91 0.91
CA LYS A 155 0.73 -11.51 0.69
C LYS A 155 0.04 -10.90 -0.52
N LEU A 156 -0.26 -11.69 -1.55
CA LEU A 156 -1.07 -11.22 -2.69
C LEU A 156 -2.51 -10.96 -2.26
N ALA A 157 -3.10 -11.82 -1.42
CA ALA A 157 -4.43 -11.61 -0.86
C ALA A 157 -4.51 -10.33 -0.03
N GLN A 158 -3.51 -10.09 0.84
CA GLN A 158 -3.41 -8.85 1.61
C GLN A 158 -3.36 -7.61 0.71
N LYS A 159 -2.61 -7.67 -0.41
CA LYS A 159 -2.55 -6.55 -1.36
C LYS A 159 -3.85 -6.35 -2.14
N ALA A 160 -4.49 -7.45 -2.55
CA ALA A 160 -5.75 -7.42 -3.28
C ALA A 160 -6.93 -6.95 -2.43
N SER A 161 -6.82 -7.02 -1.09
CA SER A 161 -7.83 -6.50 -0.17
C SER A 161 -7.67 -5.02 0.17
N LEU A 162 -6.55 -4.38 -0.22
CA LEU A 162 -6.37 -2.95 0.03
C LEU A 162 -7.31 -2.13 -0.85
N PRO A 163 -7.89 -1.05 -0.32
CA PRO A 163 -8.66 -0.13 -1.12
C PRO A 163 -7.79 0.50 -2.22
N ILE A 164 -8.42 0.81 -3.34
CA ILE A 164 -7.80 1.50 -4.46
C ILE A 164 -8.22 2.95 -4.41
N GLY A 165 -7.25 3.86 -4.53
CA GLY A 165 -7.46 5.30 -4.48
C GLY A 165 -7.34 5.90 -3.09
N SER A 166 -7.01 7.18 -3.04
CA SER A 166 -6.74 7.91 -1.79
C SER A 166 -8.01 8.15 -0.97
N PHE A 167 -9.16 8.38 -1.62
CA PHE A 167 -10.44 8.58 -0.93
C PHE A 167 -10.95 7.35 -0.18
N LYS A 168 -10.63 6.14 -0.65
CA LYS A 168 -11.00 4.90 0.05
C LYS A 168 -10.04 4.59 1.22
N LEU A 169 -8.94 5.35 1.37
CA LEU A 169 -8.02 5.29 2.51
C LEU A 169 -8.37 6.29 3.62
N SER A 170 -9.05 7.40 3.29
CA SER A 170 -9.55 8.34 4.29
C SER A 170 -10.76 7.73 4.98
N LEU A 171 -10.56 7.28 6.22
CA LEU A 171 -11.64 6.71 7.03
C LEU A 171 -12.52 7.84 7.53
N SER A 172 -13.83 7.73 7.29
CA SER A 172 -14.78 8.58 8.00
C SER A 172 -14.88 8.09 9.45
N LEU A 173 -14.58 8.95 10.43
CA LEU A 173 -14.72 8.58 11.85
C LEU A 173 -16.15 8.14 12.22
N ARG A 174 -17.16 8.62 11.45
CA ARG A 174 -18.57 8.25 11.59
C ARG A 174 -18.85 6.76 11.38
N GLU A 175 -18.16 6.09 10.47
CA GLU A 175 -18.37 4.65 10.22
C GLU A 175 -17.90 3.76 11.40
N ILE A 176 -17.03 4.30 12.25
CA ILE A 176 -16.43 3.57 13.37
C ILE A 176 -17.26 3.73 14.65
N GLU A 177 -17.84 4.91 14.88
CA GLU A 177 -18.75 5.14 16.01
C GLU A 177 -20.01 4.27 15.94
N MET A 178 -20.45 3.88 14.74
CA MET A 178 -21.73 3.15 14.58
C MET A 178 -21.65 1.62 14.76
N ASN A 179 -20.47 0.98 14.72
CA ASN A 179 -20.44 -0.49 14.56
C ASN A 179 -19.46 -1.30 15.44
N LYS A 180 -18.68 -0.70 16.35
CA LYS A 180 -17.86 -1.52 17.28
C LYS A 180 -17.75 -0.86 18.66
N VAL A 181 -18.30 -1.54 19.67
CA VAL A 181 -17.82 -1.41 21.05
C VAL A 181 -16.42 -2.00 21.07
N PHE A 182 -15.40 -1.14 21.02
CA PHE A 182 -14.02 -1.60 21.07
C PHE A 182 -13.68 -1.98 22.50
N ASP A 183 -13.43 -3.27 22.72
CA ASP A 183 -12.92 -3.77 23.99
C ASP A 183 -11.47 -3.30 24.16
N ILE A 184 -11.29 -2.28 25.01
CA ILE A 184 -9.97 -1.71 25.36
C ILE A 184 -9.16 -2.73 26.20
N SER A 185 -9.78 -3.84 26.62
CA SER A 185 -9.23 -4.81 27.56
C SER A 185 -8.87 -6.16 26.91
N ASN A 186 -7.86 -6.20 26.04
CA ASN A 186 -6.86 -7.29 26.00
C ASN A 186 -5.94 -7.24 24.76
N SER A 187 -4.67 -6.90 24.97
CA SER A 187 -3.53 -7.81 24.72
C SER A 187 -2.22 -7.08 25.05
N LYS A 188 -1.17 -7.83 25.41
CA LYS A 188 0.22 -7.33 25.54
C LYS A 188 0.83 -6.98 24.16
N SER A 189 0.11 -6.25 23.31
CA SER A 189 0.62 -5.84 22.00
C SER A 189 1.67 -4.74 22.19
N ARG A 190 2.81 -4.90 21.52
CA ARG A 190 3.90 -3.94 21.57
C ARG A 190 3.56 -2.80 20.62
N GLU A 191 3.06 -1.71 21.17
CA GLU A 191 2.54 -0.58 20.41
C GLU A 191 3.27 0.70 20.75
N ALA A 192 3.55 1.51 19.73
CA ALA A 192 4.25 2.79 19.90
C ALA A 192 3.69 3.92 19.05
N TYR A 193 3.67 5.11 19.61
CA TYR A 193 3.71 6.33 18.81
C TYR A 193 5.14 6.56 18.34
N ALA A 194 5.31 6.88 17.07
CA ALA A 194 6.61 7.17 16.50
C ALA A 194 6.66 8.52 15.82
N THR A 195 7.80 9.20 15.93
CA THR A 195 8.12 10.40 15.16
C THR A 195 9.54 10.34 14.60
N VAL A 196 9.85 11.18 13.61
CA VAL A 196 11.16 11.18 12.93
C VAL A 196 11.74 12.58 12.84
N LEU A 197 12.97 12.76 13.35
CA LEU A 197 13.75 13.99 13.21
C LEU A 197 14.88 13.78 12.19
N HIS A 198 14.72 14.29 10.97
CA HIS A 198 15.67 14.09 9.85
C HIS A 198 16.26 15.36 9.22
N SER A 199 15.71 16.55 9.51
CA SER A 199 16.02 17.77 8.76
C SER A 199 16.60 18.92 9.58
N SER A 200 16.06 19.20 10.77
CA SER A 200 16.41 20.40 11.52
C SER A 200 16.28 20.17 13.01
N ALA A 201 17.21 20.75 13.77
CA ALA A 201 17.12 20.76 15.22
C ALA A 201 16.00 21.66 15.76
N GLN A 202 15.31 22.42 14.90
CA GLN A 202 14.11 23.20 15.23
C GLN A 202 12.93 22.30 15.61
N TYR A 203 12.84 21.09 15.03
CA TYR A 203 11.79 20.12 15.34
C TYR A 203 11.97 19.43 16.70
N VAL A 204 13.08 19.69 17.42
CA VAL A 204 13.27 19.15 18.78
C VAL A 204 12.20 19.69 19.73
N CYS A 205 11.86 20.98 19.64
CA CYS A 205 10.79 21.55 20.46
C CYS A 205 9.44 20.90 20.12
N GLY A 206 9.14 20.75 18.83
CA GLY A 206 7.93 20.07 18.37
C GLY A 206 7.82 18.63 18.90
N ALA A 207 8.90 17.85 18.81
CA ALA A 207 8.93 16.50 19.36
C ALA A 207 8.74 16.46 20.89
N ILE A 208 9.31 17.42 21.63
CA ILE A 208 9.08 17.52 23.08
C ILE A 208 7.60 17.81 23.36
N THR A 209 7.02 18.79 22.66
CA THR A 209 5.60 19.14 22.78
C THR A 209 4.70 17.95 22.47
N LEU A 210 4.98 17.22 21.39
CA LEU A 210 4.23 16.03 20.99
C LEU A 210 4.26 14.97 22.11
N ALA A 211 5.44 14.61 22.61
CA ALA A 211 5.53 13.63 23.70
C ALA A 211 4.76 14.06 24.94
N GLN A 212 4.91 15.32 25.36
CA GLN A 212 4.20 15.82 26.53
C GLN A 212 2.68 15.85 26.32
N SER A 213 2.20 16.18 25.12
CA SER A 213 0.78 16.16 24.79
C SER A 213 0.19 14.74 24.81
N LEU A 214 0.92 13.75 24.28
CA LEU A 214 0.55 12.33 24.34
C LEU A 214 0.50 11.81 25.79
N LEU A 215 1.52 12.12 26.59
CA LEU A 215 1.57 11.68 28.00
C LEU A 215 0.47 12.36 28.84
N ARG A 216 0.21 13.66 28.64
CA ARG A 216 -0.84 14.40 29.36
C ARG A 216 -2.25 13.95 29.00
N THR A 217 -2.44 13.46 27.78
CA THR A 217 -3.71 12.87 27.36
C THR A 217 -3.85 11.40 27.78
N GLY A 218 -2.88 10.87 28.54
CA GLY A 218 -3.00 9.59 29.25
C GLY A 218 -2.68 8.37 28.39
N THR A 219 -1.86 8.50 27.34
CA THR A 219 -1.42 7.31 26.61
C THR A 219 -0.57 6.40 27.50
N SER A 220 -0.74 5.09 27.30
CA SER A 220 0.11 4.04 27.91
C SER A 220 1.13 3.47 26.93
N ARG A 221 1.17 3.97 25.69
CA ARG A 221 1.99 3.42 24.60
C ARG A 221 3.40 3.97 24.61
N ASP A 222 4.32 3.19 24.07
CA ASP A 222 5.71 3.61 23.97
C ASP A 222 5.85 4.83 23.04
N LEU A 223 6.72 5.75 23.41
CA LEU A 223 7.08 6.89 22.56
C LEU A 223 8.44 6.62 21.94
N VAL A 224 8.50 6.43 20.62
CA VAL A 224 9.73 6.12 19.89
C VAL A 224 10.13 7.26 18.95
N LEU A 225 11.34 7.76 19.07
CA LEU A 225 11.83 8.85 18.23
C LEU A 225 13.01 8.40 17.38
N LEU A 226 12.86 8.46 16.06
CA LEU A 226 13.91 8.14 15.11
C LEU A 226 14.69 9.42 14.82
N LEU A 227 16.01 9.38 15.01
CA LEU A 227 16.89 10.51 14.69
C LEU A 227 18.23 10.04 14.13
N ASP A 228 19.03 10.96 13.61
CA ASP A 228 20.41 10.69 13.25
C ASP A 228 21.41 11.42 14.17
N ASN A 229 22.69 11.33 13.84
CA ASN A 229 23.74 11.94 14.67
C ASN A 229 23.79 13.48 14.60
N THR A 230 22.97 14.14 13.79
CA THR A 230 22.98 15.61 13.66
C THR A 230 22.32 16.32 14.84
N ILE A 231 21.47 15.64 15.62
CA ILE A 231 20.92 16.18 16.87
C ILE A 231 21.98 16.07 17.95
N SER A 232 22.32 17.19 18.61
CA SER A 232 23.38 17.22 19.63
C SER A 232 23.00 16.44 20.89
N LYS A 233 24.00 15.95 21.64
CA LYS A 233 23.80 15.19 22.90
C LYS A 233 22.88 15.91 23.91
N PRO A 234 23.06 17.22 24.21
CA PRO A 234 22.15 17.92 25.12
C PRO A 234 20.69 17.88 24.67
N LYS A 235 20.43 18.00 23.36
CA LYS A 235 19.08 17.91 22.81
C LYS A 235 18.51 16.50 22.92
N ARG A 236 19.34 15.47 22.74
CA ARG A 236 18.95 14.06 22.96
C ARG A 236 18.57 13.80 24.41
N ASP A 237 19.33 14.35 25.35
CA ASP A 237 19.04 14.21 26.78
C ASP A 237 17.69 14.85 27.12
N THR A 238 17.37 16.00 26.54
CA THR A 238 16.03 16.63 26.69
C THR A 238 14.93 15.78 26.07
N LEU A 239 15.14 15.17 24.90
CA LEU A 239 14.16 14.28 24.28
C LEU A 239 13.89 13.03 25.14
N ILE A 240 14.92 12.44 25.74
CA ILE A 240 14.78 11.31 26.67
C ILE A 240 13.97 11.75 27.90
N LYS A 241 14.30 12.90 28.49
CA LYS A 241 13.53 13.47 29.63
C LYS A 241 12.08 13.74 29.29
N ALA A 242 11.78 14.10 28.04
CA ALA A 242 10.41 14.32 27.57
C ALA A 242 9.61 13.02 27.42
N GLY A 243 10.26 11.85 27.45
CA GLY A 243 9.62 10.53 27.37
C GLY A 243 10.00 9.70 26.14
N TRP A 244 10.83 10.21 25.23
CA TRP A 244 11.18 9.48 24.00
C TRP A 244 12.23 8.38 24.21
N LYS A 245 11.94 7.20 23.67
CA LYS A 245 12.92 6.14 23.40
C LYS A 245 13.61 6.42 22.06
N LEU A 246 14.90 6.75 22.12
CA LEU A 246 15.65 7.17 20.93
C LEU A 246 16.10 5.97 20.09
N ARG A 247 15.88 6.04 18.77
CA ARG A 247 16.37 5.08 17.77
C ARG A 247 17.22 5.80 16.72
N PHE A 248 18.50 5.45 16.65
CA PHE A 248 19.40 6.03 15.66
C PHE A 248 19.18 5.41 14.28
N ILE A 249 19.04 6.26 13.27
CA ILE A 249 18.80 5.87 11.89
C ILE A 249 19.81 6.51 10.94
N LYS A 250 20.10 5.80 9.85
CA LYS A 250 20.77 6.40 8.69
C LYS A 250 19.73 7.10 7.83
N ARG A 251 19.90 8.42 7.65
CA ARG A 251 19.05 9.22 6.77
C ARG A 251 19.01 8.65 5.35
N ILE A 252 17.84 8.75 4.73
CA ILE A 252 17.61 8.37 3.34
C ILE A 252 17.37 9.67 2.57
N ARG A 253 18.27 9.99 1.65
CA ARG A 253 18.11 11.14 0.76
C ARG A 253 17.17 10.77 -0.38
N ASN A 254 16.17 11.61 -0.65
CA ASN A 254 15.39 11.52 -1.88
C ASN A 254 16.32 11.84 -3.07
N THR A 255 16.54 10.85 -3.95
CA THR A 255 17.42 10.98 -5.12
C THR A 255 16.89 11.95 -6.16
N ARG A 256 15.59 12.27 -6.11
CA ARG A 256 14.94 13.24 -6.99
C ARG A 256 14.85 14.65 -6.38
N ALA A 257 15.21 14.82 -5.11
CA ALA A 257 15.17 16.12 -4.48
C ALA A 257 16.37 16.97 -4.90
N GLU A 258 16.12 18.23 -5.24
CA GLU A 258 17.16 19.21 -5.53
C GLU A 258 18.11 19.38 -4.32
N LYS A 259 19.31 19.92 -4.55
CA LYS A 259 20.40 19.93 -3.56
C LYS A 259 20.00 20.60 -2.23
N ASN A 260 19.16 21.63 -2.28
CA ASN A 260 18.85 22.50 -1.13
C ASN A 260 17.42 22.41 -0.58
N MET A 261 16.60 21.46 -1.04
CA MET A 261 15.23 21.34 -0.52
C MET A 261 15.22 20.90 0.94
N TYR A 262 14.40 21.53 1.77
CA TYR A 262 14.26 21.20 3.20
C TYR A 262 13.77 19.74 3.43
N ASN A 263 13.00 19.20 2.47
CA ASN A 263 12.40 17.88 2.50
C ASN A 263 13.28 16.77 1.87
N LYS A 264 14.54 17.08 1.53
CA LYS A 264 15.46 16.14 0.86
C LYS A 264 15.73 14.84 1.62
N TYR A 265 15.39 14.80 2.91
CA TYR A 265 15.52 13.63 3.77
C TYR A 265 14.20 13.00 4.23
N ASN A 266 13.05 13.40 3.65
CA ASN A 266 11.73 12.87 4.00
C ASN A 266 11.63 11.35 3.86
N TYR A 267 12.42 10.74 2.95
CA TYR A 267 12.47 9.28 2.81
C TYR A 267 12.99 8.57 4.06
N SER A 268 13.61 9.30 4.99
CA SER A 268 14.00 8.74 6.30
C SER A 268 12.77 8.30 7.11
N LYS A 269 11.56 8.82 6.84
CA LYS A 269 10.31 8.32 7.42
C LYS A 269 10.07 6.84 7.12
N PHE A 270 10.57 6.30 6.01
CA PHE A 270 10.47 4.85 5.72
C PHE A 270 11.20 3.96 6.72
N ARG A 271 12.10 4.53 7.54
CA ARG A 271 12.75 3.80 8.64
C ARG A 271 11.77 3.34 9.71
N LEU A 272 10.56 3.91 9.78
CA LEU A 272 9.49 3.47 10.68
C LEU A 272 9.13 1.99 10.47
N TRP A 273 9.16 1.48 9.24
CA TRP A 273 8.92 0.05 8.95
C TRP A 273 10.03 -0.88 9.45
N GLN A 274 11.12 -0.36 10.00
CA GLN A 274 12.19 -1.15 10.63
C GLN A 274 11.99 -1.32 12.14
N LEU A 275 10.95 -0.72 12.73
CA LEU A 275 10.55 -0.91 14.13
C LEU A 275 9.86 -2.27 14.33
N THR A 276 10.58 -3.35 14.01
CA THR A 276 10.06 -4.73 14.04
C THR A 276 9.89 -5.30 15.45
N ASP A 277 10.34 -4.55 16.46
CA ASP A 277 10.09 -4.79 17.88
C ASP A 277 8.69 -4.34 18.33
N TYR A 278 7.93 -3.68 17.46
CA TYR A 278 6.54 -3.30 17.68
C TYR A 278 5.61 -4.02 16.69
N ASP A 279 4.42 -4.36 17.17
CA ASP A 279 3.38 -5.00 16.37
C ASP A 279 2.57 -3.94 15.59
N LYS A 280 2.42 -2.73 16.17
CA LYS A 280 1.75 -1.59 15.53
C LYS A 280 2.41 -0.27 15.90
N VAL A 281 2.52 0.61 14.93
CA VAL A 281 3.10 1.95 15.08
C VAL A 281 2.14 2.98 14.54
N VAL A 282 1.82 4.00 15.33
CA VAL A 282 1.13 5.22 14.87
C VAL A 282 2.19 6.29 14.66
N PHE A 283 2.37 6.71 13.41
CA PHE A 283 3.29 7.79 13.09
C PHE A 283 2.60 9.15 13.24
N ILE A 284 3.26 10.08 13.94
CA ILE A 284 2.80 11.47 14.08
C ILE A 284 3.99 12.38 13.79
N ASP A 285 3.79 13.36 12.89
CA ASP A 285 4.80 14.37 12.62
C ASP A 285 5.06 15.27 13.85
N ALA A 286 6.28 15.77 13.96
CA ALA A 286 6.73 16.52 15.14
C ALA A 286 6.10 17.92 15.26
N ASP A 287 5.31 18.35 14.28
CA ASP A 287 4.57 19.61 14.23
C ASP A 287 3.09 19.47 14.66
N ILE A 288 2.72 18.31 15.22
CA ILE A 288 1.37 18.05 15.75
C ILE A 288 1.32 18.15 17.28
N ILE A 289 0.18 18.62 17.80
CA ILE A 289 -0.17 18.59 19.22
C ILE A 289 -1.42 17.72 19.45
N VAL A 290 -1.36 16.84 20.44
CA VAL A 290 -2.46 15.93 20.78
C VAL A 290 -3.29 16.51 21.93
N LEU A 291 -4.56 16.84 21.65
CA LEU A 291 -5.45 17.50 22.61
C LEU A 291 -6.33 16.52 23.42
N ARG A 292 -6.50 15.29 22.93
CA ARG A 292 -7.28 14.22 23.56
C ARG A 292 -6.56 12.89 23.35
N ASN A 293 -6.89 11.88 24.16
CA ASN A 293 -6.33 10.55 23.98
C ASN A 293 -6.72 10.00 22.60
N ILE A 294 -5.73 9.59 21.81
CA ILE A 294 -5.92 9.05 20.46
C ILE A 294 -5.48 7.58 20.36
N ASP A 295 -5.41 6.85 21.49
CA ASP A 295 -5.01 5.43 21.50
C ASP A 295 -5.98 4.56 20.69
N ILE A 296 -7.18 5.05 20.37
CA ILE A 296 -8.10 4.43 19.43
C ILE A 296 -7.46 4.21 18.04
N LEU A 297 -6.48 5.02 17.64
CA LEU A 297 -5.74 4.86 16.38
C LEU A 297 -5.04 3.50 16.28
N PHE A 298 -4.69 2.86 17.39
CA PHE A 298 -4.14 1.51 17.39
C PHE A 298 -5.16 0.42 17.06
N GLN A 299 -6.45 0.72 16.96
CA GLN A 299 -7.46 -0.25 16.50
C GLN A 299 -7.56 -0.34 14.98
N PHE A 300 -6.96 0.61 14.27
CA PHE A 300 -7.05 0.71 12.83
C PHE A 300 -6.13 -0.30 12.12
N PRO A 301 -6.53 -0.80 10.94
CA PRO A 301 -5.68 -1.68 10.14
C PRO A 301 -4.50 -0.91 9.51
N GLN A 302 -3.43 -1.61 9.19
CA GLN A 302 -2.40 -1.06 8.31
C GLN A 302 -2.87 -1.14 6.85
N LEU A 303 -2.88 -0.08 6.04
CA LEU A 303 -2.53 1.32 6.29
C LEU A 303 -3.80 2.16 6.52
N SER A 304 -3.83 2.98 7.55
CA SER A 304 -4.86 4.01 7.80
C SER A 304 -4.19 5.36 7.95
N ALA A 305 -4.80 6.39 7.37
CA ALA A 305 -4.31 7.76 7.43
C ALA A 305 -5.48 8.74 7.30
N THR A 306 -5.28 9.92 7.88
CA THR A 306 -5.95 11.17 7.54
C THR A 306 -4.83 12.17 7.25
N GLY A 307 -5.04 13.08 6.31
CA GLY A 307 -4.24 14.31 6.27
C GLY A 307 -4.73 15.30 7.31
#